data_AF-A0A962PKT3-F1
#
_entry.id   AF-A0A962PKT3-F1
#
_cell.length_a   1.000
_cell.length_b   1.000
_cell.length_c   1.000
_cell.angle_alpha   90.00
_cell.angle_beta   90.00
_cell.angle_gamma   90.00
#
_symmetry.space_group_name_H-M   'P 1'
#
loop_
_entity.id
_entity.type
_entity.pdbx_description
1 polymer ?
#
loop_
_entity_poly.entity_id
_entity_poly.type
_entity_poly.pdbx_seq_one_letter_code
_entity_poly.pdbx_strand_id
1 'polypeptide(L)' 'MANQQKAPQPETIRLPADADGVSCDGGGGPLGHPKVWYTFDESNRVECGYCDRLFIRES' A
#
# COMPACT_ATOMS: atom_id res chain seq x y z
N MET A 1 11.00 2.73 31.75
CA MET A 1 9.67 2.73 31.10
C MET A 1 9.89 2.81 29.59
N ALA A 2 10.08 1.67 28.91
CA ALA A 2 10.22 1.66 27.46
C ALA A 2 8.81 1.48 26.87
N ASN A 3 8.17 2.60 26.54
CA ASN A 3 6.89 2.58 25.85
C ASN A 3 7.16 2.12 24.42
N GLN A 4 7.02 0.82 24.17
CA GLN A 4 7.08 0.25 22.83
C GLN A 4 5.86 0.72 22.05
N GLN A 5 5.92 1.96 21.56
CA GLN A 5 5.06 2.41 20.47
C GLN A 5 5.45 1.59 19.25
N LYS A 6 4.86 0.39 19.15
CA LYS A 6 4.79 -0.37 17.91
C LYS A 6 4.13 0.57 16.91
N ALA A 7 4.94 1.17 16.04
CA ALA A 7 4.44 1.99 14.95
C ALA A 7 3.29 1.21 14.28
N PRO A 8 2.16 1.87 13.95
CA PRO A 8 1.13 1.23 13.16
C PRO A 8 1.83 0.68 11.93
N GLN A 9 1.89 -0.65 11.83
CA GLN A 9 2.55 -1.29 10.70
C GLN A 9 1.74 -0.84 9.48
N PRO A 10 2.41 -0.38 8.39
CA PRO A 10 1.70 0.01 7.20
C PRO A 10 0.76 -1.12 6.79
N GLU A 11 -0.51 -0.78 6.56
CA GLU A 11 -1.52 -1.76 6.13
C GLU A 11 -1.02 -2.40 4.84
N THR A 12 -0.64 -3.69 4.94
CA THR A 12 0.01 -4.41 3.85
C THR A 12 -1.02 -5.19 3.07
N ILE A 13 -1.18 -4.86 1.79
CA ILE A 13 -2.13 -5.48 0.88
C ILE A 13 -1.37 -6.39 -0.09
N ARG A 14 -1.74 -7.67 -0.13
CA ARG A 14 -1.15 -8.65 -1.04
C ARG A 14 -1.93 -8.69 -2.33
N LEU A 15 -1.22 -8.66 -3.45
CA LEU A 15 -1.75 -8.70 -4.80
C LEU A 15 -1.29 -9.99 -5.48
N PRO A 16 -2.11 -10.55 -6.39
CA PRO A 16 -1.75 -11.78 -7.09
C PRO A 16 -0.56 -11.57 -8.03
N ALA A 17 0.13 -12.65 -8.39
CA ALA A 17 1.36 -12.62 -9.18
C ALA A 17 1.19 -12.07 -10.61
N ASP A 18 -0.03 -12.13 -11.14
CA ASP A 18 -0.42 -11.58 -12.44
C ASP A 18 -0.79 -10.09 -12.38
N ALA A 19 -0.65 -9.44 -11.22
CA ALA A 19 -0.88 -8.00 -11.10
C ALA A 19 0.27 -7.20 -11.75
N ASP A 20 -0.03 -6.45 -12.80
CA ASP A 20 0.89 -5.48 -13.40
C ASP A 20 1.01 -4.19 -12.57
N GLY A 21 -0.03 -3.88 -11.79
CA GLY A 21 -0.10 -2.65 -11.00
C GLY A 21 -1.26 -2.64 -9.99
N VAL A 22 -1.37 -1.54 -9.26
CA VAL A 22 -2.42 -1.33 -8.25
C VAL A 22 -2.96 0.10 -8.28
N SER A 23 -4.28 0.24 -8.12
CA SER A 23 -4.89 1.54 -7.83
C SER A 23 -5.15 1.67 -6.34
N CYS A 24 -4.77 2.81 -5.75
CA CYS A 24 -5.13 3.16 -4.39
C CYS A 24 -5.96 4.44 -4.39
N ASP A 25 -7.11 4.42 -3.73
CA ASP A 25 -8.05 5.53 -3.56
C ASP A 25 -8.28 5.87 -2.08
N GLY A 26 -7.42 5.38 -1.18
CA GLY A 26 -7.51 5.63 0.25
C GLY A 26 -8.77 5.07 0.93
N GLY A 27 -9.49 4.12 0.31
CA GLY A 27 -10.69 3.49 0.87
C GLY A 27 -12.02 4.18 0.52
N GLY A 28 -12.06 5.02 -0.52
CA GLY A 28 -13.29 5.53 -1.14
C GLY A 28 -14.11 6.52 -0.30
N GLY A 29 -13.65 6.88 0.90
CA GLY A 29 -14.30 7.83 1.80
C GLY A 29 -13.73 9.26 1.70
N PRO A 30 -14.36 10.24 2.38
CA PRO A 30 -13.91 11.63 2.39
C PRO A 30 -12.54 11.85 3.05
N LEU A 31 -12.05 10.88 3.81
CA LEU A 31 -10.70 10.86 4.40
C LEU A 31 -9.67 10.12 3.54
N GLY A 32 -10.08 9.59 2.38
CA GLY A 32 -9.18 8.98 1.41
C GLY A 32 -8.37 10.03 0.63
N HIS A 33 -7.72 9.58 -0.44
CA HIS A 33 -6.99 10.44 -1.36
C HIS A 33 -7.48 10.21 -2.80
N PRO A 34 -7.19 11.13 -3.74
CA PRO A 34 -7.48 10.88 -5.14
C PRO A 34 -6.92 9.55 -5.61
N LYS A 35 -7.63 8.87 -6.51
CA LYS A 35 -7.20 7.60 -7.08
C LYS A 35 -5.84 7.79 -7.77
N VAL A 36 -4.86 7.02 -7.31
CA VAL A 36 -3.52 6.95 -7.90
C VAL A 36 -3.21 5.52 -8.31
N TRP A 37 -2.31 5.39 -9.28
CA TRP A 37 -1.92 4.10 -9.87
C TRP A 37 -0.42 3.90 -9.70
N TYR A 38 -0.04 2.69 -9.33
CA TYR A 38 1.35 2.28 -9.16
C TYR A 38 1.60 1.01 -9.96
N THR A 39 2.81 0.89 -10.51
CA THR A 39 3.24 -0.27 -11.31
C THR A 39 4.31 -1.06 -10.55
N PHE A 40 4.36 -2.37 -10.73
CA PHE A 40 5.31 -3.26 -10.05
C PHE A 40 6.54 -3.60 -10.91
N ASP A 41 6.94 -2.73 -11.85
CA ASP A 41 7.92 -3.00 -12.92
C ASP A 41 9.17 -3.77 -12.44
N GLU A 42 10.00 -3.14 -11.60
CA GLU A 42 11.24 -3.74 -11.07
C GLU A 42 11.12 -4.17 -9.61
N SER A 43 9.99 -3.87 -8.96
CA SER A 43 9.77 -4.12 -7.54
C SER A 43 8.45 -4.83 -7.31
N ASN A 44 8.47 -5.93 -6.56
CA ASN A 44 7.26 -6.62 -6.09
C ASN A 44 6.60 -5.91 -4.90
N ARG A 45 7.01 -4.69 -4.57
CA ARG A 45 6.44 -3.87 -3.50
C ARG A 45 6.30 -2.43 -3.95
N VAL A 46 5.19 -1.79 -3.58
CA VAL A 46 5.00 -0.36 -3.77
C VAL A 46 4.24 0.22 -2.58
N GLU A 47 4.63 1.42 -2.15
CA GLU A 47 4.00 2.13 -1.04
C GLU A 47 3.17 3.28 -1.57
N CYS A 48 1.95 3.45 -1.06
CA CYS A 48 1.15 4.62 -1.39
C CYS A 48 1.58 5.82 -0.54
N GLY A 49 2.09 6.86 -1.19
CA GLY A 49 2.56 8.08 -0.51
C GLY A 49 1.48 8.96 0.15
N TYR A 50 0.24 8.48 0.28
CA TYR A 50 -0.86 9.21 0.93
C TYR A 50 -1.36 8.51 2.19
N CYS A 51 -1.58 7.20 2.12
CA CYS A 51 -2.13 6.40 3.22
C CYS A 51 -1.12 5.41 3.81
N ASP A 52 0.13 5.47 3.35
CA ASP A 52 1.25 4.61 3.76
C ASP A 52 0.92 3.10 3.66
N ARG A 53 -0.01 2.74 2.77
CA ARG A 53 -0.34 1.34 2.47
C ARG A 53 0.79 0.72 1.67
N LEU A 54 1.21 -0.47 2.08
CA LEU A 54 2.23 -1.24 1.37
C LEU A 54 1.55 -2.31 0.53
N PHE A 55 1.69 -2.23 -0.77
CA PHE A 55 1.21 -3.25 -1.69
C PHE A 55 2.35 -4.19 -2.05
N ILE A 56 2.13 -5.49 -1.91
CA ILE A 56 3.12 -6.52 -2.23
C ILE A 56 2.52 -7.47 -3.24
N ARG A 57 3.18 -7.63 -4.39
CA ARG A 57 2.87 -8.65 -5.38
C ARG A 57 3.42 -9.99 -4.92
N GLU A 58 2.56 -10.98 -4.78
CA GLU A 58 2.97 -12.36 -4.50
C GLU A 58 3.70 -12.92 -5.74
N SER A 59 4.76 -13.70 -5.54
CA SER A 59 5.56 -14.31 -6.63
C SER A 59 5.14 -15.75 -6.89
#